data_AF-A0A7H4GMI8-F1
#
_entry.id   AF-A0A7H4GMI8-F1
#
_cell.length_a   1.000
_cell.length_b   1.000
_cell.length_c   1.000
_cell.angle_alpha   90.00
_cell.angle_beta   90.00
_cell.angle_gamma   90.00
#
_symmetry.space_group_name_H-M   'P 1'
#
loop_
_entity.id
_entity.type
_entity.pdbx_description
1 polymer ?
#
loop_
_entity_poly.entity_id
_entity_poly.type
_entity_poly.pdbx_seq_one_letter_code
_entity_poly.pdbx_strand_id
1 'polypeptide(L)'
;MNTRTFFILILALLGFLIYMEWQSDYAPPRQPADDTRPAETDEPPRRAPTDVPDALETTDAPDLPDVPDFEDTTETDDPERPRQAEIRASRRIEISTDVLSVDLDANGGTLVDLRLKQYPVSVDQPNEPFTLLVEELPEIYVAQAGLLSGQHPAPNHRSRWEFERDYYELAEGEDRLEVPLTWQDNSGLEVVATWIFHRGDYVVDLDIEIINHSGETWRGARYVQLQRTRPDFSDAGFAFTNPERFSYNGAAVYNPDDALKKISWNDIESRPFEGTFDQGWAAMIQHYFVAAWIPPADQRHRYTTRHVTSERLPRFILAATSPQVSVPDGDSYRFNARLYAGPKLQNRLDEVAPGLRLTVDYRWFRILSQPLFWVLDKIHMVIQHWGWSIVVLTLLIKLLFYKLTEAQFRSMGKLRKLQPRIQQLKERYGDDRQKFGQAMMEIYKKEKVNPLGGCLPILVQIPIFISLYWVLLESVELRQTSFLWVPDLSRPDPYFILPILNGIFMIVTQRLMPTGGMDPMQRKIMMSLPVVFAFLFALFPAGLVLYWATNAGVSLAQQWYILRRLDLEEAAKKR
;
A
#
# COMPACT_ATOMS: atom_id res chain seq x y z
N MET A 1 7.46 -5.92 5.92
CA MET A 1 7.75 -7.02 6.88
C MET A 1 6.97 -8.26 6.47
N ASN A 2 7.64 -9.42 6.36
CA ASN A 2 7.05 -10.66 5.84
C ASN A 2 5.82 -11.04 6.68
N THR A 3 4.70 -11.46 6.09
CA THR A 3 3.49 -11.87 6.82
C THR A 3 3.82 -12.93 7.87
N ARG A 4 4.83 -13.76 7.57
CA ARG A 4 5.45 -14.69 8.50
C ARG A 4 5.99 -14.00 9.76
N THR A 5 6.70 -12.89 9.66
CA THR A 5 7.26 -12.18 10.83
C THR A 5 6.19 -11.57 11.72
N PHE A 6 5.08 -11.08 11.15
CA PHE A 6 3.93 -10.60 11.93
C PHE A 6 3.22 -11.74 12.66
N PHE A 7 2.99 -12.87 11.98
CA PHE A 7 2.45 -14.06 12.64
C PHE A 7 3.43 -14.66 13.65
N ILE A 8 4.74 -14.58 13.42
CA ILE A 8 5.77 -14.97 14.39
C ILE A 8 5.76 -14.04 15.60
N LEU A 9 5.55 -12.74 15.43
CA LEU A 9 5.40 -11.80 16.56
C LEU A 9 4.12 -12.06 17.35
N ILE A 10 3.00 -12.33 16.68
CA ILE A 10 1.75 -12.73 17.34
C ILE A 10 1.92 -14.08 18.03
N LEU A 11 2.58 -15.04 17.39
CA LEU A 11 2.86 -16.37 17.95
C LEU A 11 3.84 -16.27 19.12
N ALA A 12 4.81 -15.36 19.06
CA ALA A 12 5.75 -15.07 20.15
C ALA A 12 5.04 -14.36 21.29
N LEU A 13 4.10 -13.45 21.01
CA LEU A 13 3.25 -12.83 22.02
C LEU A 13 2.31 -13.85 22.66
N LEU A 14 1.66 -14.71 21.88
CA LEU A 14 0.81 -15.80 22.37
C LEU A 14 1.64 -16.82 23.16
N GLY A 15 2.81 -17.21 22.66
CA GLY A 15 3.76 -18.09 23.32
C GLY A 15 4.30 -17.49 24.61
N PHE A 16 4.56 -16.17 24.63
CA PHE A 16 4.93 -15.44 25.83
C PHE A 16 3.79 -15.37 26.83
N LEU A 17 2.54 -15.15 26.39
CA LEU A 17 1.36 -15.16 27.25
C LEU A 17 1.10 -16.57 27.81
N ILE A 18 1.26 -17.62 27.00
CA ILE A 18 1.17 -19.02 27.43
C ILE A 18 2.33 -19.35 28.38
N TYR A 19 3.53 -18.88 28.12
CA TYR A 19 4.70 -19.07 28.99
C TYR A 19 4.53 -18.33 30.31
N MET A 20 3.98 -17.12 30.31
CA MET A 20 3.63 -16.36 31.51
C MET A 20 2.56 -17.09 32.33
N GLU A 21 1.54 -17.65 31.68
CA GLU A 21 0.54 -18.49 32.34
C GLU A 21 1.14 -19.78 32.88
N TRP A 22 2.04 -20.42 32.12
CA TRP A 22 2.78 -21.62 32.54
C TRP A 22 3.72 -21.34 33.72
N GLN A 23 4.43 -20.21 33.70
CA GLN A 23 5.22 -19.73 34.84
C GLN A 23 4.33 -19.44 36.05
N SER A 24 3.14 -18.89 35.85
CA SER A 24 2.17 -18.71 36.94
C SER A 24 1.64 -20.05 37.49
N ASP A 25 1.50 -21.06 36.64
CA ASP A 25 0.94 -22.37 37.02
C ASP A 25 1.97 -23.29 37.65
N TYR A 26 3.26 -23.12 37.32
CA TYR A 26 4.33 -24.03 37.70
C TYR A 26 5.55 -23.36 38.35
N ALA A 27 5.48 -22.10 38.78
CA ALA A 27 6.56 -21.48 39.55
C ALA A 27 6.81 -22.24 40.87
N PRO A 28 8.01 -22.79 41.10
CA PRO A 28 8.33 -23.44 42.37
C PRO A 28 8.39 -22.40 43.51
N PRO A 29 8.06 -22.78 44.76
CA PRO A 29 8.15 -21.87 45.90
C PRO A 29 9.57 -21.35 46.08
N ARG A 30 9.73 -20.03 46.25
CA ARG A 30 11.03 -19.41 46.56
C ARG A 30 11.54 -19.93 47.91
N GLN A 31 12.62 -20.72 47.88
CA GLN A 31 13.46 -20.97 49.05
C GLN A 31 14.47 -19.83 49.23
N PRO A 32 14.88 -19.51 50.47
CA PRO A 32 15.83 -18.45 50.76
C PRO A 32 17.21 -18.74 50.16
N ALA A 33 17.89 -17.68 49.75
CA ALA A 33 19.22 -17.72 49.16
C ALA A 33 20.25 -18.24 50.16
N ASP A 34 21.09 -19.18 49.70
CA ASP A 34 22.39 -19.48 50.28
C ASP A 34 23.47 -19.34 49.21
N ASP A 35 24.55 -18.69 49.63
CA ASP A 35 25.79 -18.43 48.90
C ASP A 35 26.45 -19.72 48.40
N THR A 36 26.97 -19.71 47.17
CA THR A 36 28.25 -20.36 46.88
C THR A 36 28.88 -19.85 45.58
N ARG A 37 30.19 -19.64 45.66
CA ARG A 37 31.16 -19.20 44.64
C ARG A 37 31.22 -20.10 43.39
N PRO A 38 31.75 -19.58 42.27
CA PRO A 38 31.87 -20.32 41.00
C PRO A 38 33.13 -21.19 40.96
N ALA A 39 33.00 -22.39 40.37
CA ALA A 39 34.12 -23.22 39.96
C ALA A 39 34.13 -23.35 38.43
N GLU A 40 35.30 -23.08 37.86
CA GLU A 40 35.68 -23.27 36.46
C GLU A 40 35.56 -24.74 36.03
N THR A 41 35.26 -24.97 34.75
CA THR A 41 35.78 -26.14 34.05
C THR A 41 35.99 -25.81 32.56
N ASP A 42 37.26 -25.96 32.15
CA ASP A 42 37.79 -25.97 30.80
C ASP A 42 37.14 -27.03 29.89
N GLU A 43 36.96 -26.71 28.60
CA GLU A 43 37.42 -27.59 27.50
C GLU A 43 37.58 -26.82 26.15
N PRO A 44 38.50 -27.25 25.25
CA PRO A 44 39.15 -26.39 24.26
C PRO A 44 38.71 -26.73 22.79
N PRO A 45 39.37 -26.26 21.70
CA PRO A 45 38.70 -25.58 20.58
C PRO A 45 38.46 -26.48 19.35
N ARG A 46 37.37 -26.23 18.60
CA ARG A 46 37.18 -26.79 17.25
C ARG A 46 37.41 -25.77 16.15
N ARG A 47 38.26 -26.18 15.21
CA ARG A 47 38.71 -25.51 13.99
C ARG A 47 37.57 -25.27 13.00
N ALA A 48 37.68 -24.15 12.29
CA ALA A 48 36.95 -23.80 11.09
C ALA A 48 37.42 -24.62 9.87
N PRO A 49 36.53 -24.86 8.89
CA PRO A 49 36.89 -24.96 7.50
C PRO A 49 36.46 -23.70 6.74
N THR A 50 37.43 -23.11 6.08
CA THR A 50 37.31 -22.10 5.03
C THR A 50 36.89 -22.82 3.76
N ASP A 51 35.75 -22.45 3.17
CA ASP A 51 35.44 -22.75 1.77
C ASP A 51 34.82 -21.50 1.15
N VAL A 52 35.52 -20.96 0.15
CA VAL A 52 35.11 -19.88 -0.73
C VAL A 52 34.65 -20.53 -2.03
N PRO A 53 33.46 -20.20 -2.55
CA PRO A 53 33.18 -20.34 -3.97
C PRO A 53 33.11 -18.96 -4.65
N ASP A 54 33.94 -18.88 -5.69
CA ASP A 54 33.87 -18.12 -6.92
C ASP A 54 32.99 -16.87 -7.07
N ALA A 55 33.66 -15.87 -7.64
CA ALA A 55 33.11 -14.64 -8.17
C ALA A 55 31.99 -14.93 -9.18
N LEU A 56 30.83 -14.32 -8.91
CA LEU A 56 29.76 -14.16 -9.89
C LEU A 56 30.24 -13.17 -10.95
N GLU A 57 30.39 -13.65 -12.18
CA GLU A 57 30.46 -12.82 -13.38
C GLU A 57 29.20 -11.94 -13.43
N THR A 58 29.40 -10.63 -13.29
CA THR A 58 28.39 -9.60 -13.53
C THR A 58 28.08 -9.58 -15.02
N THR A 59 26.96 -10.20 -15.40
CA THR A 59 26.32 -9.95 -16.69
C THR A 59 25.62 -8.61 -16.62
N ASP A 60 26.19 -7.59 -17.28
CA ASP A 60 25.52 -6.32 -17.53
C ASP A 60 24.30 -6.57 -18.41
N ALA A 61 23.11 -6.66 -17.80
CA ALA A 61 21.86 -6.74 -18.55
C ALA A 61 21.63 -5.40 -19.29
N PRO A 62 21.32 -5.41 -20.60
CA PRO A 62 21.06 -4.18 -21.34
C PRO A 62 19.78 -3.48 -20.85
N ASP A 63 19.79 -2.14 -20.88
CA ASP A 63 18.68 -1.26 -20.45
C ASP A 63 17.50 -1.26 -21.45
N LEU A 64 17.74 -1.65 -22.71
CA LEU A 64 16.69 -1.88 -23.71
C LEU A 64 16.02 -3.26 -23.51
N PRO A 65 14.70 -3.39 -23.72
CA PRO A 65 14.05 -4.69 -23.72
C PRO A 65 14.53 -5.53 -24.91
N ASP A 66 14.55 -6.86 -24.75
CA ASP A 66 14.94 -7.76 -25.85
C ASP A 66 14.01 -7.54 -27.03
N VAL A 67 14.61 -7.51 -28.21
CA VAL A 67 13.85 -7.42 -29.44
C VAL A 67 13.23 -8.78 -29.74
N PRO A 68 11.93 -8.86 -30.10
CA PRO A 68 11.29 -10.13 -30.46
C PRO A 68 12.08 -10.86 -31.56
N ASP A 69 12.17 -12.20 -31.50
CA ASP A 69 12.96 -13.05 -32.39
C ASP A 69 12.92 -12.58 -33.85
N PHE A 70 14.07 -12.10 -34.32
CA PHE A 70 14.31 -11.82 -35.72
C PHE A 70 14.70 -13.15 -36.40
N GLU A 71 13.96 -13.57 -37.41
CA GLU A 71 14.51 -14.51 -38.40
C GLU A 71 15.52 -13.72 -39.24
N ASP A 72 16.80 -13.77 -38.87
CA ASP A 72 17.87 -13.15 -39.63
C ASP A 72 18.65 -14.21 -40.42
N THR A 73 18.73 -14.00 -41.73
CA THR A 73 19.79 -14.61 -42.56
C THR A 73 20.95 -13.63 -42.66
N THR A 74 22.14 -14.17 -42.37
CA THR A 74 23.50 -13.67 -42.65
C THR A 74 24.07 -12.57 -41.75
N GLU A 75 24.89 -13.02 -40.80
CA GLU A 75 25.90 -12.25 -40.07
C GLU A 75 27.04 -11.80 -41.02
N THR A 76 27.38 -10.52 -40.97
CA THR A 76 28.73 -10.03 -41.27
C THR A 76 29.21 -9.24 -40.07
N ASP A 77 30.42 -9.60 -39.64
CA ASP A 77 31.14 -9.18 -38.44
C ASP A 77 31.76 -7.78 -38.64
N ASP A 78 31.45 -6.81 -37.76
CA ASP A 78 32.26 -5.60 -37.58
C ASP A 78 32.22 -5.13 -36.11
N PRO A 79 33.36 -5.05 -35.39
CA PRO A 79 33.37 -4.69 -33.98
C PRO A 79 33.73 -3.20 -33.80
N GLU A 80 32.75 -2.30 -33.78
CA GLU A 80 32.93 -0.96 -33.20
C GLU A 80 32.43 -0.90 -31.75
N ARG A 81 33.40 -0.83 -30.81
CA ARG A 81 33.18 -0.51 -29.40
C ARG A 81 32.38 0.79 -29.25
N PRO A 82 31.41 0.89 -28.32
CA PRO A 82 30.71 2.13 -28.10
C PRO A 82 31.67 3.19 -27.54
N ARG A 83 31.78 4.30 -28.29
CA ARG A 83 32.42 5.55 -27.91
C ARG A 83 31.78 6.06 -26.60
N GLN A 84 32.61 6.45 -25.64
CA GLN A 84 32.18 7.06 -24.39
C GLN A 84 31.18 8.20 -24.64
N ALA A 85 30.00 8.12 -24.02
CA ALA A 85 29.01 9.19 -24.07
C ALA A 85 29.60 10.45 -23.43
N GLU A 86 29.83 11.49 -24.23
CA GLU A 86 30.09 12.83 -23.71
C GLU A 86 28.90 13.27 -22.85
N ILE A 87 29.15 13.60 -21.59
CA ILE A 87 28.18 14.24 -20.71
C ILE A 87 27.92 15.64 -21.27
N ARG A 88 26.86 15.77 -22.07
CA ARG A 88 26.36 17.05 -22.58
C ARG A 88 25.16 17.47 -21.74
N ALA A 89 25.01 18.78 -21.50
CA ALA A 89 23.98 19.34 -20.63
C ALA A 89 22.57 18.83 -21.01
N SER A 90 21.79 18.43 -20.01
CA SER A 90 20.40 18.01 -20.20
C SER A 90 19.58 19.17 -20.79
N ARG A 91 18.74 18.86 -21.79
CA ARG A 91 17.84 19.84 -22.44
C ARG A 91 16.43 19.49 -22.00
N ARG A 92 16.00 20.10 -20.91
CA ARG A 92 14.67 19.88 -20.33
C ARG A 92 13.62 20.72 -21.04
N ILE A 93 12.42 20.16 -21.17
CA ILE A 93 11.21 20.83 -21.63
C ILE A 93 10.25 20.78 -20.45
N GLU A 94 9.83 21.93 -19.95
CA GLU A 94 8.91 22.05 -18.83
C GLU A 94 7.47 22.13 -19.36
N ILE A 95 6.58 21.35 -18.75
CA ILE A 95 5.16 21.26 -19.11
C ILE A 95 4.32 21.49 -17.85
N SER A 96 3.37 22.42 -17.95
CA SER A 96 2.50 22.84 -16.87
C SER A 96 1.03 22.64 -17.25
N THR A 97 0.29 21.84 -16.47
CA THR A 97 -1.17 21.74 -16.55
C THR A 97 -1.83 22.19 -15.24
N ASP A 98 -3.14 22.04 -15.10
CA ASP A 98 -3.85 22.32 -13.86
C ASP A 98 -3.55 21.30 -12.74
N VAL A 99 -3.17 20.07 -13.09
CA VAL A 99 -2.90 18.99 -12.11
C VAL A 99 -1.46 18.45 -12.12
N LEU A 100 -0.71 18.66 -13.21
CA LEU A 100 0.66 18.18 -13.41
C LEU A 100 1.65 19.33 -13.62
N SER A 101 2.87 19.13 -13.12
CA SER A 101 4.09 19.82 -13.60
C SER A 101 5.06 18.73 -14.02
N VAL A 102 5.59 18.79 -15.24
CA VAL A 102 6.35 17.70 -15.84
C VAL A 102 7.60 18.25 -16.50
N ASP A 103 8.73 17.55 -16.36
CA ASP A 103 9.91 17.80 -17.17
C ASP A 103 10.16 16.60 -18.11
N LEU A 104 10.32 16.88 -19.40
CA LEU A 104 10.80 15.93 -20.39
C LEU A 104 12.29 16.19 -20.68
N ASP A 105 13.10 15.15 -20.74
CA ASP A 105 14.46 15.26 -21.30
C ASP A 105 14.43 15.02 -22.81
N ALA A 106 14.86 16.00 -23.58
CA ALA A 106 15.05 15.83 -25.02
C ALA A 106 16.16 14.80 -25.35
N ASN A 107 17.06 14.49 -24.42
CA ASN A 107 17.89 13.30 -24.49
C ASN A 107 17.06 12.09 -24.07
N GLY A 108 16.50 11.40 -25.05
CA GLY A 108 15.68 10.20 -24.90
C GLY A 108 14.19 10.42 -25.08
N GLY A 109 13.71 11.67 -25.00
CA GLY A 109 12.27 11.94 -24.97
C GLY A 109 11.63 11.36 -23.71
N THR A 110 12.40 11.34 -22.61
CA THR A 110 12.04 10.65 -21.36
C THR A 110 11.30 11.60 -20.44
N LEU A 111 10.23 11.11 -19.79
CA LEU A 111 9.57 11.82 -18.70
C LEU A 111 10.33 11.55 -17.40
N VAL A 112 11.07 12.58 -16.96
CA VAL A 112 12.10 12.50 -15.91
C VAL A 112 11.65 13.12 -14.60
N ASP A 113 10.72 14.06 -14.63
CA ASP A 113 10.10 14.67 -13.46
C ASP A 113 8.58 14.77 -13.65
N LEU A 114 7.80 14.35 -12.65
CA LEU A 114 6.34 14.52 -12.64
C LEU A 114 5.88 14.86 -11.23
N ARG A 115 5.42 16.10 -11.06
CA ARG A 115 4.89 16.66 -9.82
C ARG A 115 3.37 16.79 -9.88
N LEU A 116 2.71 16.37 -8.81
CA LEU A 116 1.25 16.38 -8.67
C LEU A 116 0.80 17.66 -7.95
N LYS A 117 0.36 18.68 -8.70
CA LYS A 117 0.08 20.03 -8.18
C LYS A 117 -1.00 20.08 -7.08
N GLN A 118 -1.97 19.17 -7.15
CA GLN A 118 -3.05 19.09 -6.17
C GLN A 118 -2.68 18.33 -4.88
N TYR A 119 -1.49 17.73 -4.83
CA TYR A 119 -1.06 16.87 -3.74
C TYR A 119 0.28 17.35 -3.19
N PRO A 120 0.30 18.29 -2.22
CA PRO A 120 1.56 18.74 -1.63
C PRO A 120 2.33 17.59 -0.97
N VAL A 121 3.63 17.76 -0.70
CA VAL A 121 4.45 16.78 0.04
C VAL A 121 3.89 16.61 1.46
N SER A 122 3.52 17.71 2.11
CA SER A 122 2.93 17.72 3.46
C SER A 122 1.97 18.91 3.64
N VAL A 123 1.08 18.83 4.64
CA VAL A 123 0.24 19.99 5.03
C VAL A 123 1.05 21.19 5.52
N ASP A 124 2.28 20.96 5.98
CA ASP A 124 3.20 22.00 6.47
C ASP A 124 3.93 22.72 5.32
N GLN A 125 3.94 22.11 4.12
CA GLN A 125 4.54 22.62 2.89
C GLN A 125 3.50 22.62 1.75
N PRO A 126 2.46 23.48 1.84
CA PRO A 126 1.34 23.45 0.90
C PRO A 126 1.72 23.86 -0.54
N ASN A 127 2.85 24.53 -0.73
CA ASN A 127 3.32 25.01 -2.04
C ASN A 127 4.31 24.06 -2.72
N GLU A 128 4.73 22.98 -2.06
CA GLU A 128 5.65 22.00 -2.61
C GLU A 128 4.84 20.76 -3.07
N PRO A 129 4.62 20.58 -4.38
CA PRO A 129 3.86 19.44 -4.90
C PRO A 129 4.64 18.14 -4.71
N PHE A 130 3.93 17.03 -4.52
CA PHE A 130 4.53 15.71 -4.44
C PHE A 130 5.10 15.29 -5.80
N THR A 131 6.39 14.95 -5.82
CA THR A 131 7.08 14.39 -6.99
C THR A 131 6.87 12.88 -7.06
N LEU A 132 6.19 12.40 -8.10
CA LEU A 132 5.96 10.98 -8.37
C LEU A 132 7.09 10.38 -9.21
N LEU A 133 7.41 11.00 -10.33
CA LEU A 133 8.54 10.62 -11.19
C LEU A 133 9.68 11.59 -10.93
N VAL A 134 10.90 11.10 -10.78
CA VAL A 134 12.07 11.87 -10.35
C VAL A 134 13.35 11.33 -11.01
N GLU A 135 14.26 12.22 -11.37
CA GLU A 135 15.61 11.88 -11.84
C GLU A 135 16.65 12.67 -11.04
N GLU A 136 16.78 12.33 -9.76
CA GLU A 136 17.71 12.97 -8.83
C GLU A 136 18.46 11.91 -8.02
N LEU A 137 19.75 11.69 -8.31
CA LEU A 137 20.53 10.65 -7.65
C LEU A 137 20.53 10.81 -6.12
N PRO A 138 20.28 9.73 -5.35
CA PRO A 138 20.20 8.31 -5.78
C PRO A 138 18.80 7.82 -6.23
N GLU A 139 17.80 8.69 -6.23
CA GLU A 139 16.42 8.35 -6.60
C GLU A 139 16.17 8.54 -8.10
N ILE A 140 15.84 7.44 -8.77
CA ILE A 140 15.41 7.46 -10.16
C ILE A 140 14.04 6.79 -10.19
N TYR A 141 13.08 7.44 -10.80
CA TYR A 141 11.79 6.88 -11.20
C TYR A 141 11.30 7.62 -12.43
N VAL A 142 11.55 7.08 -13.61
CA VAL A 142 11.29 7.76 -14.90
C VAL A 142 10.43 6.90 -15.81
N ALA A 143 9.71 7.54 -16.73
CA ALA A 143 8.91 6.88 -17.76
C ALA A 143 9.54 7.12 -19.13
N GLN A 144 9.92 6.03 -19.80
CA GLN A 144 10.65 6.04 -21.06
C GLN A 144 9.83 5.36 -22.15
N ALA A 145 10.07 5.77 -23.38
CA ALA A 145 9.51 5.13 -24.57
C ALA A 145 10.50 5.20 -25.73
N GLY A 146 10.25 4.40 -26.76
CA GLY A 146 11.03 4.47 -27.99
C GLY A 146 10.70 3.33 -28.94
N LEU A 147 11.50 3.25 -30.00
CA LEU A 147 11.40 2.25 -31.05
C LEU A 147 12.59 1.28 -30.97
N LEU A 148 12.33 0.04 -31.36
CA LEU A 148 13.32 -1.03 -31.54
C LEU A 148 13.30 -1.47 -32.99
N SER A 149 14.46 -1.60 -33.61
CA SER A 149 14.64 -2.23 -34.91
C SER A 149 16.00 -2.93 -34.93
N GLY A 150 16.09 -4.08 -35.60
CA GLY A 150 17.32 -4.85 -35.72
C GLY A 150 18.20 -4.42 -36.90
N GLN A 151 17.58 -3.89 -37.96
CA GLN A 151 18.25 -3.58 -39.23
C GLN A 151 18.22 -2.09 -39.59
N HIS A 152 17.30 -1.30 -39.00
CA HIS A 152 17.11 0.11 -39.32
C HIS A 152 17.38 1.01 -38.11
N PRO A 153 17.74 2.28 -38.31
CA PRO A 153 17.75 3.27 -37.24
C PRO A 153 16.38 3.35 -36.53
N ALA A 154 16.42 3.46 -35.20
CA ALA A 154 15.23 3.57 -34.38
C ALA A 154 15.52 4.44 -33.14
N PRO A 155 14.87 5.61 -32.99
CA PRO A 155 15.10 6.46 -31.85
C PRO A 155 14.58 5.83 -30.55
N ASN A 156 15.35 5.95 -29.48
CA ASN A 156 15.03 5.36 -28.18
C ASN A 156 15.38 6.33 -27.03
N HIS A 157 15.31 5.87 -25.78
CA HIS A 157 15.60 6.65 -24.58
C HIS A 157 17.04 7.20 -24.47
N ARG A 158 17.90 6.90 -25.46
CA ARG A 158 19.27 7.42 -25.58
C ARG A 158 19.44 8.37 -26.78
N SER A 159 18.44 8.47 -27.63
CA SER A 159 18.46 9.31 -28.83
C SER A 159 18.20 10.77 -28.48
N ARG A 160 18.75 11.68 -29.27
CA ARG A 160 18.53 13.11 -29.07
C ARG A 160 17.36 13.59 -29.93
N TRP A 161 16.37 14.17 -29.30
CA TRP A 161 15.21 14.75 -29.96
C TRP A 161 15.34 16.26 -30.14
N GLU A 162 14.71 16.76 -31.20
CA GLU A 162 14.51 18.18 -31.49
C GLU A 162 13.11 18.61 -31.03
N PHE A 163 12.99 19.86 -30.60
CA PHE A 163 11.77 20.43 -30.05
C PHE A 163 11.72 21.93 -30.34
N GLU A 164 10.51 22.48 -30.47
CA GLU A 164 10.30 23.89 -30.80
C GLU A 164 10.48 24.82 -29.58
N ARG A 165 9.93 24.43 -28.42
CA ARG A 165 9.88 25.23 -27.20
C ARG A 165 10.37 24.44 -25.99
N ASP A 166 10.98 25.13 -25.05
CA ASP A 166 11.42 24.59 -23.76
C ASP A 166 10.36 24.72 -22.65
N TYR A 167 9.26 25.43 -22.91
CA TYR A 167 8.14 25.58 -21.98
C TYR A 167 6.78 25.45 -22.70
N TYR A 168 5.88 24.67 -22.12
CA TYR A 168 4.50 24.51 -22.55
C TYR A 168 3.56 24.64 -21.34
N GLU A 169 2.48 25.40 -21.50
CA GLU A 169 1.44 25.56 -20.48
C GLU A 169 0.07 25.37 -21.11
N LEU A 170 -0.78 24.57 -20.45
CA LEU A 170 -2.16 24.36 -20.88
C LEU A 170 -2.96 25.66 -20.62
N ALA A 171 -3.26 26.40 -21.67
CA ALA A 171 -3.91 27.70 -21.58
C ALA A 171 -5.32 27.61 -20.99
N GLU A 172 -5.81 28.70 -20.39
CA GLU A 172 -7.16 28.76 -19.83
C GLU A 172 -8.22 28.54 -20.92
N GLY A 173 -9.14 27.59 -20.68
CA GLY A 173 -10.20 27.23 -21.62
C GLY A 173 -9.82 26.18 -22.68
N GLU A 174 -8.55 25.77 -22.77
CA GLU A 174 -8.13 24.62 -23.60
C GLU A 174 -8.21 23.31 -22.81
N ASP A 175 -8.61 22.21 -23.44
CA ASP A 175 -8.71 20.91 -22.76
C ASP A 175 -7.53 19.98 -23.05
N ARG A 176 -6.65 20.36 -23.99
CA ARG A 176 -5.58 19.51 -24.53
C ARG A 176 -4.33 20.32 -24.85
N LEU A 177 -3.16 19.79 -24.49
CA LEU A 177 -1.84 20.34 -24.79
C LEU A 177 -0.98 19.27 -25.46
N GLU A 178 -0.36 19.60 -26.60
CA GLU A 178 0.50 18.70 -27.35
C GLU A 178 1.96 19.18 -27.32
N VAL A 179 2.89 18.26 -27.11
CA VAL A 179 4.33 18.52 -27.01
C VAL A 179 5.07 17.59 -27.96
N PRO A 180 5.29 18.02 -29.22
CA PRO A 180 5.95 17.21 -30.22
C PRO A 180 7.48 17.24 -30.07
N LEU A 181 8.07 16.06 -30.16
CA LEU A 181 9.50 15.82 -30.24
C LEU A 181 9.80 15.17 -31.58
N THR A 182 10.76 15.69 -32.32
CA THR A 182 11.12 15.21 -33.65
C THR A 182 12.50 14.59 -33.65
N TRP A 183 12.65 13.51 -34.40
CA TRP A 183 13.92 12.87 -34.66
C TRP A 183 13.96 12.50 -36.13
N GLN A 184 15.08 12.79 -36.77
CA GLN A 184 15.31 12.43 -38.17
C GLN A 184 16.68 11.78 -38.27
N ASP A 185 16.79 10.77 -39.13
CA ASP A 185 18.08 10.23 -39.52
C ASP A 185 18.57 10.77 -40.87
N ASN A 186 19.77 10.36 -41.25
CA ASN A 186 20.35 10.72 -42.54
C ASN A 186 19.82 9.86 -43.69
N SER A 187 19.03 8.82 -43.42
CA SER A 187 18.50 7.90 -44.43
C SER A 187 17.19 8.42 -45.03
N GLY A 188 16.44 9.25 -44.30
CA GLY A 188 15.12 9.76 -44.69
C GLY A 188 13.99 9.24 -43.79
N LEU A 189 14.31 8.61 -42.66
CA LEU A 189 13.34 8.22 -41.64
C LEU A 189 13.11 9.39 -40.68
N GLU A 190 11.85 9.81 -40.58
CA GLU A 190 11.39 10.80 -39.61
C GLU A 190 10.49 10.13 -38.56
N VAL A 191 10.70 10.50 -37.30
CA VAL A 191 9.90 10.03 -36.17
C VAL A 191 9.44 11.23 -35.36
N VAL A 192 8.14 11.32 -35.12
CA VAL A 192 7.51 12.36 -34.29
C VAL A 192 6.88 11.71 -33.08
N ALA A 193 7.43 11.96 -31.90
CA ALA A 193 6.86 11.54 -30.62
C ALA A 193 6.11 12.73 -29.99
N THR A 194 4.79 12.62 -29.87
CA THR A 194 3.93 13.67 -29.30
C THR A 194 3.42 13.22 -27.94
N TRP A 195 3.81 13.96 -26.90
CA TRP A 195 3.23 13.82 -25.57
C TRP A 195 1.98 14.71 -25.46
N ILE A 196 0.86 14.13 -25.06
CA ILE A 196 -0.44 14.79 -25.05
C ILE A 196 -0.98 14.80 -23.63
N PHE A 197 -1.27 15.98 -23.12
CA PHE A 197 -1.81 16.21 -21.78
C PHE A 197 -3.24 16.74 -21.86
N HIS A 198 -4.06 16.37 -20.88
CA HIS A 198 -5.46 16.78 -20.79
C HIS A 198 -5.75 17.52 -19.49
N ARG A 199 -6.73 18.44 -19.53
CA ARG A 199 -7.18 19.18 -18.36
C ARG A 199 -7.75 18.23 -17.30
N GLY A 200 -7.32 18.38 -16.04
CA GLY A 200 -7.87 17.62 -14.91
C GLY A 200 -7.58 16.11 -14.97
N ASP A 201 -6.62 15.68 -15.80
CA ASP A 201 -6.29 14.27 -15.99
C ASP A 201 -4.83 13.96 -15.62
N TYR A 202 -4.63 12.73 -15.12
CA TYR A 202 -3.33 12.13 -14.81
C TYR A 202 -2.89 11.12 -15.89
N VAL A 203 -3.73 10.91 -16.92
CA VAL A 203 -3.36 10.21 -18.14
C VAL A 203 -2.63 11.15 -19.08
N VAL A 204 -1.45 10.73 -19.52
CA VAL A 204 -0.67 11.36 -20.59
C VAL A 204 -0.65 10.38 -21.77
N ASP A 205 -1.16 10.81 -22.92
CA ASP A 205 -1.07 9.98 -24.13
C ASP A 205 0.27 10.21 -24.82
N LEU A 206 0.79 9.15 -25.43
CA LEU A 206 2.01 9.16 -26.21
C LEU A 206 1.72 8.57 -27.59
N ASP A 207 1.88 9.42 -28.60
CA ASP A 207 1.78 9.05 -30.00
C ASP A 207 3.18 9.09 -30.62
N ILE A 208 3.66 7.97 -31.17
CA ILE A 208 4.92 7.91 -31.92
C ILE A 208 4.58 7.59 -33.37
N GLU A 209 4.71 8.59 -34.23
CA GLU A 209 4.50 8.47 -35.67
C GLU A 209 5.82 8.28 -36.39
N ILE A 210 5.88 7.28 -37.25
CA ILE A 210 7.00 6.99 -38.14
C ILE A 210 6.58 7.41 -39.53
N ILE A 211 7.39 8.23 -40.18
CA ILE A 211 7.22 8.68 -41.56
C ILE A 211 8.43 8.20 -42.34
N ASN A 212 8.22 7.25 -43.25
CA ASN A 212 9.32 6.59 -43.94
C ASN A 212 9.53 7.15 -45.35
N HIS A 213 10.66 7.82 -45.55
CA HIS A 213 11.14 8.27 -46.86
C HIS A 213 12.56 7.76 -47.16
N SER A 214 12.94 6.62 -46.56
CA SER A 214 14.30 6.07 -46.64
C SER A 214 14.60 5.28 -47.94
N GLY A 215 13.57 4.98 -48.74
CA GLY A 215 13.69 4.09 -49.92
C GLY A 215 13.66 2.58 -49.58
N GLU A 216 13.62 2.21 -48.30
CA GLU A 216 13.52 0.82 -47.82
C GLU A 216 12.33 0.64 -46.88
N THR A 217 11.89 -0.61 -46.62
CA THR A 217 10.79 -0.88 -45.69
C THR A 217 11.30 -0.93 -44.25
N TRP A 218 10.94 0.05 -43.42
CA TRP A 218 11.27 0.03 -42.01
C TRP A 218 10.52 -1.08 -41.28
N ARG A 219 11.21 -1.81 -40.40
CA ARG A 219 10.59 -2.85 -39.54
C ARG A 219 11.00 -2.67 -38.11
N GLY A 220 10.04 -2.64 -37.20
CA GLY A 220 10.33 -2.46 -35.78
C GLY A 220 9.11 -2.48 -34.88
N ALA A 221 9.35 -2.27 -33.59
CA ALA A 221 8.33 -2.29 -32.55
C ALA A 221 8.51 -1.09 -31.61
N ARG A 222 7.44 -0.67 -30.94
CA ARG A 222 7.50 0.30 -29.84
C ARG A 222 7.75 -0.43 -28.53
N TYR A 223 8.59 0.12 -27.67
CA TYR A 223 8.59 -0.20 -26.25
C TYR A 223 8.22 1.02 -25.40
N VAL A 224 7.65 0.75 -24.25
CA VAL A 224 7.50 1.70 -23.14
C VAL A 224 8.02 1.04 -21.89
N GLN A 225 8.69 1.78 -21.02
CA GLN A 225 9.19 1.24 -19.75
C GLN A 225 9.12 2.24 -18.60
N LEU A 226 8.93 1.71 -17.40
CA LEU A 226 9.17 2.41 -16.14
C LEU A 226 10.51 1.93 -15.59
N GLN A 227 11.38 2.85 -15.24
CA GLN A 227 12.68 2.56 -14.66
C GLN A 227 12.73 3.20 -13.28
N ARG A 228 13.07 2.43 -12.25
CA ARG A 228 13.04 2.88 -10.86
C ARG A 228 14.18 2.30 -10.02
N THR A 229 14.81 3.09 -9.15
CA THR A 229 15.70 2.60 -8.09
C THR A 229 14.88 2.09 -6.91
N ARG A 230 15.42 1.17 -6.10
CA ARG A 230 14.70 0.66 -4.94
C ARG A 230 14.41 1.84 -3.98
N PRO A 231 13.13 2.11 -3.64
CA PRO A 231 12.81 3.21 -2.73
C PRO A 231 13.47 3.01 -1.37
N ASP A 232 14.10 4.07 -0.85
CA ASP A 232 14.61 4.06 0.51
C ASP A 232 13.53 4.60 1.46
N PHE A 233 13.23 3.83 2.49
CA PHE A 233 12.29 4.23 3.54
C PHE A 233 13.00 4.41 4.87
N SER A 234 14.33 4.44 4.92
CA SER A 234 15.15 4.52 6.14
C SER A 234 14.70 5.66 7.09
N ASP A 235 14.34 6.82 6.53
CA ASP A 235 13.90 8.01 7.27
C ASP A 235 12.40 8.02 7.64
N ALA A 236 11.64 7.03 7.18
CA ALA A 236 10.17 6.99 7.28
C ALA A 236 9.62 6.66 8.70
N GLY A 237 10.38 6.89 9.77
CA GLY A 237 9.94 6.68 11.16
C GLY A 237 9.75 5.20 11.57
N PHE A 238 8.93 4.94 12.59
CA PHE A 238 8.71 3.57 13.10
C PHE A 238 7.99 2.68 12.07
N ALA A 239 8.56 1.49 11.80
CA ALA A 239 8.16 0.63 10.69
C ALA A 239 6.70 0.12 10.71
N PHE A 240 6.03 0.11 11.86
CA PHE A 240 4.66 -0.39 12.00
C PHE A 240 3.59 0.71 11.94
N THR A 241 3.99 1.98 11.97
CA THR A 241 3.07 3.14 11.98
C THR A 241 3.16 4.00 10.73
N ASN A 242 4.18 3.80 9.88
CA ASN A 242 4.25 4.46 8.59
C ASN A 242 3.65 3.57 7.48
N PRO A 243 2.52 3.98 6.88
CA PRO A 243 1.89 3.28 5.77
C PRO A 243 2.78 3.02 4.56
N GLU A 244 3.73 3.91 4.26
CA GLU A 244 4.62 3.75 3.10
C GLU A 244 5.48 2.48 3.16
N ARG A 245 5.81 2.00 4.37
CA ARG A 245 6.63 0.79 4.58
C ARG A 245 5.83 -0.51 4.54
N PHE A 246 4.52 -0.47 4.76
CA PHE A 246 3.68 -1.68 4.81
C PHE A 246 2.69 -1.79 3.66
N SER A 247 2.38 -0.69 2.98
CA SER A 247 1.69 -0.70 1.71
C SER A 247 2.56 -1.35 0.65
N TYR A 248 1.92 -1.88 -0.38
CA TYR A 248 2.64 -2.54 -1.44
C TYR A 248 3.46 -1.52 -2.23
N ASN A 249 4.76 -1.77 -2.34
CA ASN A 249 5.70 -1.01 -3.16
C ASN A 249 6.45 -1.99 -4.07
N GLY A 250 6.26 -1.88 -5.37
CA GLY A 250 6.77 -2.84 -6.34
C GLY A 250 6.13 -2.72 -7.71
N ALA A 251 6.54 -3.59 -8.63
CA ALA A 251 5.97 -3.67 -9.97
C ALA A 251 4.71 -4.54 -9.98
N ALA A 252 3.77 -4.25 -10.87
CA ALA A 252 2.60 -5.08 -11.08
C ALA A 252 2.25 -5.14 -12.55
N VAL A 253 1.72 -6.28 -12.97
CA VAL A 253 1.29 -6.53 -14.34
C VAL A 253 -0.12 -7.07 -14.28
N TYR A 254 -1.01 -6.51 -15.10
CA TYR A 254 -2.38 -6.95 -15.23
C TYR A 254 -2.57 -7.70 -16.54
N ASN A 255 -3.17 -8.88 -16.45
CA ASN A 255 -3.63 -9.70 -17.54
C ASN A 255 -5.14 -9.97 -17.33
N PRO A 256 -6.02 -9.84 -18.34
CA PRO A 256 -7.42 -10.25 -18.23
C PRO A 256 -7.64 -11.66 -17.66
N ASP A 257 -6.77 -12.62 -18.00
CA ASP A 257 -6.93 -14.03 -17.60
C ASP A 257 -6.52 -14.28 -16.14
N ASP A 258 -5.40 -13.70 -15.70
CA ASP A 258 -4.79 -13.93 -14.38
C ASP A 258 -5.02 -12.78 -13.39
N ALA A 259 -5.80 -11.77 -13.78
CA ALA A 259 -5.99 -10.50 -13.08
C ALA A 259 -4.65 -9.79 -12.79
N LEU A 260 -4.51 -9.21 -11.58
CA LEU A 260 -3.33 -8.43 -11.19
C LEU A 260 -2.26 -9.33 -10.54
N LYS A 261 -1.10 -9.43 -11.18
CA LYS A 261 0.10 -10.06 -10.63
C LYS A 261 1.05 -9.01 -10.06
N LYS A 262 1.31 -9.09 -8.75
CA LYS A 262 2.30 -8.27 -8.05
C LYS A 262 3.67 -8.93 -8.11
N ILE A 263 4.70 -8.15 -8.40
CA ILE A 263 6.09 -8.58 -8.59
C ILE A 263 6.94 -7.73 -7.65
N SER A 264 7.46 -8.34 -6.58
CA SER A 264 8.28 -7.60 -5.62
C SER A 264 9.67 -7.29 -6.21
N TRP A 265 10.37 -6.30 -5.65
CA TRP A 265 11.74 -5.97 -6.06
C TRP A 265 12.68 -7.20 -6.05
N ASN A 266 12.56 -8.04 -5.01
CA ASN A 266 13.33 -9.28 -4.90
C ASN A 266 12.94 -10.31 -5.96
N ASP A 267 11.67 -10.34 -6.39
CA ASP A 267 11.25 -11.23 -7.47
C ASP A 267 11.83 -10.76 -8.80
N ILE A 268 11.92 -9.44 -9.06
CA ILE A 268 12.56 -8.92 -10.28
C ILE A 268 14.05 -9.31 -10.33
N GLU A 269 14.76 -9.26 -9.20
CA GLU A 269 16.16 -9.68 -9.08
C GLU A 269 16.36 -11.18 -9.32
N SER A 270 15.53 -12.00 -8.68
CA SER A 270 15.75 -13.46 -8.61
C SER A 270 15.03 -14.24 -9.69
N ARG A 271 13.89 -13.74 -10.16
CA ARG A 271 13.01 -14.36 -11.16
C ARG A 271 12.28 -13.29 -11.98
N PRO A 272 12.97 -12.67 -12.95
CA PRO A 272 12.38 -11.76 -13.91
C PRO A 272 11.04 -12.29 -14.46
N PHE A 273 10.04 -11.43 -14.50
CA PHE A 273 8.76 -11.71 -15.12
C PHE A 273 8.85 -11.53 -16.64
N GLU A 274 8.19 -12.44 -17.35
CA GLU A 274 7.90 -12.34 -18.78
C GLU A 274 6.49 -12.87 -19.05
N GLY A 275 5.74 -12.20 -19.92
CA GLY A 275 4.45 -12.68 -20.41
C GLY A 275 3.91 -11.87 -21.58
N THR A 276 3.13 -12.49 -22.45
CA THR A 276 2.60 -11.85 -23.67
C THR A 276 1.08 -12.01 -23.79
N PHE A 277 0.35 -10.90 -23.68
CA PHE A 277 -1.11 -10.85 -23.68
C PHE A 277 -1.62 -9.49 -24.22
N ASP A 278 -2.88 -9.45 -24.62
CA ASP A 278 -3.61 -8.23 -24.99
C ASP A 278 -4.35 -7.64 -23.79
N GLN A 279 -4.92 -6.43 -23.96
CA GLN A 279 -5.67 -5.68 -22.94
C GLN A 279 -4.97 -5.50 -21.57
N GLY A 280 -3.67 -5.76 -21.54
CA GLY A 280 -2.85 -5.68 -20.35
C GLY A 280 -2.34 -4.28 -20.06
N TRP A 281 -1.77 -4.12 -18.88
CA TRP A 281 -0.99 -2.95 -18.52
C TRP A 281 0.06 -3.33 -17.47
N ALA A 282 1.07 -2.48 -17.33
CA ALA A 282 2.17 -2.69 -16.40
C ALA A 282 2.44 -1.41 -15.60
N ALA A 283 2.57 -1.55 -14.28
CA ALA A 283 2.65 -0.43 -13.35
C ALA A 283 3.71 -0.61 -12.27
N MET A 284 4.20 0.49 -11.72
CA MET A 284 4.91 0.52 -10.45
C MET A 284 4.03 1.22 -9.42
N ILE A 285 3.71 0.49 -8.34
CA ILE A 285 2.76 0.89 -7.31
C ILE A 285 3.52 1.42 -6.10
N GLN A 286 3.00 2.48 -5.51
CA GLN A 286 3.34 2.92 -4.15
C GLN A 286 2.07 3.20 -3.35
N HIS A 287 2.23 3.70 -2.13
CA HIS A 287 1.13 3.78 -1.17
C HIS A 287 -0.09 4.56 -1.68
N TYR A 288 0.06 5.81 -2.09
CA TYR A 288 -1.08 6.60 -2.60
C TYR A 288 -1.11 6.77 -4.12
N PHE A 289 -0.02 6.43 -4.79
CA PHE A 289 0.22 6.79 -6.18
C PHE A 289 0.65 5.57 -7.00
N VAL A 290 0.53 5.69 -8.32
CA VAL A 290 0.92 4.66 -9.27
C VAL A 290 1.33 5.32 -10.58
N ALA A 291 2.39 4.79 -11.22
CA ALA A 291 2.63 5.03 -12.64
C ALA A 291 2.40 3.73 -13.41
N ALA A 292 1.66 3.78 -14.52
CA ALA A 292 1.26 2.62 -15.31
C ALA A 292 1.33 2.93 -16.80
N TRP A 293 2.04 2.10 -17.55
CA TRP A 293 1.95 2.06 -19.01
C TRP A 293 0.77 1.18 -19.43
N ILE A 294 -0.10 1.76 -20.25
CA ILE A 294 -1.34 1.17 -20.76
C ILE A 294 -1.27 1.20 -22.29
N PRO A 295 -0.75 0.13 -22.92
CA PRO A 295 -0.73 0.01 -24.36
C PRO A 295 -2.14 -0.20 -24.98
N PRO A 296 -2.28 -0.13 -26.32
CA PRO A 296 -3.52 -0.41 -27.02
C PRO A 296 -4.05 -1.82 -26.69
N ALA A 297 -5.35 -1.89 -26.41
CA ALA A 297 -6.00 -3.10 -25.90
C ALA A 297 -6.18 -4.20 -26.96
N ASP A 298 -6.15 -3.83 -28.24
CA ASP A 298 -6.34 -4.69 -29.41
C ASP A 298 -5.07 -5.43 -29.87
N GLN A 299 -3.93 -5.18 -29.22
CA GLN A 299 -2.63 -5.75 -29.58
C GLN A 299 -2.03 -6.56 -28.43
N ARG A 300 -1.42 -7.69 -28.79
CA ARG A 300 -0.69 -8.54 -27.84
C ARG A 300 0.70 -7.98 -27.58
N HIS A 301 0.92 -7.46 -26.38
CA HIS A 301 2.18 -6.87 -25.96
C HIS A 301 3.01 -7.85 -25.12
N ARG A 302 4.34 -7.83 -25.26
CA ARG A 302 5.27 -8.56 -24.39
C ARG A 302 5.62 -7.68 -23.20
N TYR A 303 5.35 -8.17 -21.99
CA TYR A 303 5.64 -7.51 -20.73
C TYR A 303 6.83 -8.17 -20.04
N THR A 304 7.82 -7.39 -19.63
CA THR A 304 9.02 -7.91 -18.97
C THR A 304 9.41 -7.08 -17.76
N THR A 305 10.08 -7.71 -16.79
CA THR A 305 10.82 -6.99 -15.75
C THR A 305 12.30 -7.30 -15.87
N ARG A 306 13.18 -6.33 -15.64
CA ARG A 306 14.63 -6.52 -15.64
C ARG A 306 15.25 -5.83 -14.43
N HIS A 307 16.35 -6.38 -13.94
CA HIS A 307 17.21 -5.73 -12.95
C HIS A 307 18.53 -5.39 -13.63
N VAL A 308 18.80 -4.09 -13.80
CA VAL A 308 20.03 -3.58 -14.41
C VAL A 308 21.00 -3.21 -13.29
N THR A 309 21.99 -4.05 -13.10
CA THR A 309 23.08 -3.84 -12.15
C THR A 309 24.14 -2.96 -12.79
N SER A 310 23.95 -1.64 -12.80
CA SER A 310 25.03 -0.71 -13.17
C SER A 310 26.01 -0.57 -12.00
N GLU A 311 27.32 -0.42 -12.27
CA GLU A 311 28.38 -0.24 -11.26
C GLU A 311 28.10 0.87 -10.23
N ARG A 312 27.21 1.83 -10.53
CA ARG A 312 26.93 2.98 -9.65
C ARG A 312 25.55 2.95 -8.98
N LEU A 313 24.49 2.55 -9.69
CA LEU A 313 23.11 2.51 -9.17
C LEU A 313 22.31 1.37 -9.79
N PRO A 314 21.88 0.35 -9.01
CA PRO A 314 21.01 -0.72 -9.49
C PRO A 314 19.61 -0.20 -9.78
N ARG A 315 19.03 -0.63 -10.91
CA ARG A 315 17.72 -0.15 -11.38
C ARG A 315 16.80 -1.30 -11.75
N PHE A 316 15.52 -1.12 -11.50
CA PHE A 316 14.46 -2.04 -11.86
C PHE A 316 13.70 -1.46 -13.03
N ILE A 317 13.49 -2.28 -14.06
CA ILE A 317 12.79 -1.88 -15.26
C ILE A 317 11.55 -2.75 -15.40
N LEU A 318 10.43 -2.14 -15.75
CA LEU A 318 9.20 -2.79 -16.15
C LEU A 318 8.83 -2.28 -17.55
N ALA A 319 8.84 -3.15 -18.54
CA ALA A 319 8.65 -2.77 -19.94
C ALA A 319 7.45 -3.48 -20.58
N ALA A 320 6.84 -2.82 -21.57
CA ALA A 320 5.84 -3.38 -22.47
C ALA A 320 6.24 -3.08 -23.93
N THR A 321 6.42 -4.13 -24.72
CA THR A 321 6.83 -4.07 -26.13
C THR A 321 5.67 -4.47 -27.04
N SER A 322 5.42 -3.68 -28.08
CA SER A 322 4.37 -3.95 -29.06
C SER A 322 4.75 -5.10 -30.00
N PRO A 323 3.79 -5.64 -30.78
CA PRO A 323 4.12 -6.39 -31.97
C PRO A 323 5.00 -5.58 -32.92
N GLN A 324 5.75 -6.30 -33.76
CA GLN A 324 6.50 -5.68 -34.85
C GLN A 324 5.56 -5.24 -35.97
N VAL A 325 5.87 -4.10 -36.59
CA VAL A 325 5.17 -3.56 -37.75
C VAL A 325 6.16 -3.33 -38.88
N SER A 326 5.65 -3.30 -40.11
CA SER A 326 6.42 -2.93 -41.31
C SER A 326 5.82 -1.66 -41.89
N VAL A 327 6.67 -0.68 -42.18
CA VAL A 327 6.31 0.62 -42.76
C VAL A 327 7.03 0.77 -44.09
N PRO A 328 6.35 0.54 -45.22
CA PRO A 328 6.94 0.72 -46.55
C PRO A 328 7.45 2.15 -46.79
N ASP A 329 8.30 2.31 -47.79
CA ASP A 329 8.71 3.65 -48.25
C ASP A 329 7.48 4.44 -48.76
N GLY A 330 7.39 5.71 -48.35
CA GLY A 330 6.27 6.59 -48.64
C GLY A 330 5.08 6.46 -47.69
N ASP A 331 5.06 5.44 -46.82
CA ASP A 331 3.99 5.22 -45.84
C ASP A 331 4.34 5.79 -44.45
N SER A 332 3.32 5.89 -43.61
CA SER A 332 3.45 6.27 -42.20
C SER A 332 2.74 5.28 -41.28
N TYR A 333 3.24 5.09 -40.08
CA TYR A 333 2.59 4.28 -39.05
C TYR A 333 2.65 4.95 -37.69
N ARG A 334 1.56 4.85 -36.92
CA ARG A 334 1.46 5.43 -35.58
C ARG A 334 1.35 4.35 -34.52
N PHE A 335 2.27 4.40 -33.57
CA PHE A 335 2.12 3.69 -32.30
C PHE A 335 1.49 4.60 -31.26
N ASN A 336 0.58 4.05 -30.47
CA ASN A 336 -0.01 4.75 -29.34
C ASN A 336 0.34 4.02 -28.03
N ALA A 337 0.41 4.77 -26.94
CA ALA A 337 0.44 4.24 -25.57
C ALA A 337 -0.09 5.33 -24.62
N ARG A 338 -0.61 4.93 -23.46
CA ARG A 338 -1.01 5.87 -22.42
C ARG A 338 -0.19 5.64 -21.16
N LEU A 339 0.26 6.71 -20.53
CA LEU A 339 0.89 6.69 -19.21
C LEU A 339 -0.11 7.27 -18.21
N TYR A 340 -0.58 6.45 -17.28
CA TYR A 340 -1.22 6.97 -16.07
C TYR A 340 -0.15 7.23 -15.02
N ALA A 341 0.01 8.45 -14.52
CA ALA A 341 0.96 8.77 -13.47
C ALA A 341 0.33 9.72 -12.45
N GLY A 342 -0.22 9.16 -11.36
CA GLY A 342 -1.02 9.95 -10.45
C GLY A 342 -1.57 9.21 -9.22
N PRO A 343 -2.50 9.84 -8.50
CA PRO A 343 -3.13 9.28 -7.29
C PRO A 343 -3.99 8.05 -7.60
N LYS A 344 -4.13 7.12 -6.64
CA LYS A 344 -5.00 5.95 -6.79
C LYS A 344 -6.48 6.29 -6.52
N LEU A 345 -7.06 7.18 -7.33
CA LEU A 345 -8.46 7.62 -7.21
C LEU A 345 -9.41 6.49 -7.60
N GLN A 346 -10.02 5.85 -6.62
CA GLN A 346 -10.69 4.56 -6.83
C GLN A 346 -11.87 4.61 -7.81
N ASN A 347 -12.55 5.76 -7.89
CA ASN A 347 -13.68 5.97 -8.79
C ASN A 347 -13.26 6.23 -10.24
N ARG A 348 -11.99 6.59 -10.50
CA ARG A 348 -11.49 6.92 -11.84
C ARG A 348 -10.58 5.84 -12.45
N LEU A 349 -9.91 5.03 -11.62
CA LEU A 349 -8.93 4.06 -12.14
C LEU A 349 -9.52 3.06 -13.15
N ASP A 350 -10.74 2.55 -12.91
CA ASP A 350 -11.39 1.62 -13.84
C ASP A 350 -11.86 2.30 -15.15
N GLU A 351 -12.01 3.64 -15.16
CA GLU A 351 -12.28 4.42 -16.39
C GLU A 351 -11.01 4.56 -17.24
N VAL A 352 -9.85 4.61 -16.60
CA VAL A 352 -8.54 4.71 -17.27
C VAL A 352 -8.18 3.40 -17.96
N ALA A 353 -8.20 2.29 -17.22
CA ALA A 353 -7.97 0.95 -17.75
C ALA A 353 -8.66 -0.13 -16.90
N PRO A 354 -9.22 -1.19 -17.51
CA PRO A 354 -9.81 -2.31 -16.79
C PRO A 354 -8.84 -2.89 -15.77
N GLY A 355 -9.32 -3.08 -14.53
CA GLY A 355 -8.54 -3.68 -13.46
C GLY A 355 -7.51 -2.74 -12.82
N LEU A 356 -7.33 -1.50 -13.28
CA LEU A 356 -6.36 -0.58 -12.67
C LEU A 356 -6.72 -0.23 -11.22
N ARG A 357 -8.01 -0.26 -10.84
CA ARG A 357 -8.42 -0.14 -9.43
C ARG A 357 -7.86 -1.24 -8.53
N LEU A 358 -7.45 -2.38 -9.10
CA LEU A 358 -6.85 -3.49 -8.34
C LEU A 358 -5.48 -3.12 -7.74
N THR A 359 -4.86 -2.03 -8.20
CA THR A 359 -3.63 -1.44 -7.62
C THR A 359 -3.83 -0.92 -6.19
N VAL A 360 -5.08 -0.66 -5.78
CA VAL A 360 -5.45 -0.35 -4.40
C VAL A 360 -5.43 -1.65 -3.59
N ASP A 361 -4.45 -1.78 -2.70
CA ASP A 361 -4.15 -3.05 -2.06
C ASP A 361 -4.93 -3.29 -0.76
N TYR A 362 -6.18 -3.71 -0.90
CA TYR A 362 -6.98 -4.23 0.22
C TYR A 362 -6.61 -5.65 0.67
N ARG A 363 -5.56 -6.25 0.09
CA ARG A 363 -5.10 -7.60 0.37
C ARG A 363 -6.26 -8.61 0.29
N TRP A 364 -6.36 -9.52 1.27
CA TRP A 364 -7.43 -10.51 1.35
C TRP A 364 -8.82 -9.92 1.69
N PHE A 365 -8.89 -8.69 2.20
CA PHE A 365 -10.13 -8.06 2.65
C PHE A 365 -10.88 -7.30 1.54
N ARG A 366 -10.46 -7.43 0.28
CA ARG A 366 -11.06 -6.73 -0.87
C ARG A 366 -12.59 -6.86 -0.94
N ILE A 367 -13.12 -8.06 -0.73
CA ILE A 367 -14.57 -8.36 -0.82
C ILE A 367 -15.39 -7.51 0.15
N LEU A 368 -14.83 -7.22 1.34
CA LEU A 368 -15.47 -6.39 2.35
C LEU A 368 -15.10 -4.91 2.21
N SER A 369 -13.86 -4.61 1.83
CA SER A 369 -13.31 -3.26 1.74
C SER A 369 -13.92 -2.44 0.61
N GLN A 370 -14.11 -3.03 -0.58
CA GLN A 370 -14.68 -2.33 -1.73
C GLN A 370 -16.12 -1.84 -1.49
N PRO A 371 -17.07 -2.65 -0.99
CA PRO A 371 -18.39 -2.15 -0.61
C PRO A 371 -18.34 -1.08 0.47
N LEU A 372 -17.43 -1.22 1.45
CA LEU A 372 -17.30 -0.27 2.53
C LEU A 372 -16.82 1.10 2.04
N PHE A 373 -15.82 1.12 1.15
CA PHE A 373 -15.38 2.34 0.48
C PHE A 373 -16.50 2.92 -0.39
N TRP A 374 -17.22 2.10 -1.15
CA TRP A 374 -18.36 2.58 -1.95
C TRP A 374 -19.42 3.28 -1.08
N VAL A 375 -19.77 2.72 0.09
CA VAL A 375 -20.68 3.41 1.03
C VAL A 375 -20.05 4.70 1.56
N LEU A 376 -18.76 4.67 1.92
CA LEU A 376 -18.04 5.86 2.39
C LEU A 376 -18.06 6.99 1.36
N ASP A 377 -17.79 6.66 0.10
CA ASP A 377 -17.83 7.58 -1.04
C ASP A 377 -19.24 8.16 -1.24
N LYS A 378 -20.30 7.34 -1.17
CA LYS A 378 -21.68 7.86 -1.23
C LYS A 378 -22.04 8.79 -0.09
N ILE A 379 -21.57 8.51 1.12
CA ILE A 379 -21.73 9.44 2.25
C ILE A 379 -20.97 10.73 1.98
N HIS A 380 -19.74 10.62 1.46
CA HIS A 380 -18.91 11.76 1.11
C HIS A 380 -19.53 12.63 0.02
N MET A 381 -20.16 12.05 -1.00
CA MET A 381 -20.87 12.81 -2.04
C MET A 381 -21.98 13.72 -1.47
N VAL A 382 -22.59 13.34 -0.33
CA VAL A 382 -23.65 14.14 0.31
C VAL A 382 -23.07 15.13 1.32
N ILE A 383 -22.11 14.68 2.14
CA ILE A 383 -21.54 15.48 3.24
C ILE A 383 -20.44 16.44 2.75
N GLN A 384 -19.76 16.08 1.65
CA GLN A 384 -18.60 16.78 1.07
C GLN A 384 -17.46 16.97 2.08
N HIS A 385 -17.30 16.00 3.01
CA HIS A 385 -16.23 16.02 4.01
C HIS A 385 -15.88 14.61 4.51
N TRP A 386 -14.62 14.17 4.32
CA TRP A 386 -14.23 12.79 4.64
C TRP A 386 -14.29 12.44 6.14
N GLY A 387 -13.82 13.31 7.02
CA GLY A 387 -13.87 13.07 8.48
C GLY A 387 -15.29 12.78 9.00
N TRP A 388 -16.27 13.61 8.63
CA TRP A 388 -17.68 13.35 8.95
C TRP A 388 -18.25 12.12 8.25
N SER A 389 -17.78 11.81 7.04
CA SER A 389 -18.18 10.59 6.34
C SER A 389 -17.74 9.33 7.08
N ILE A 390 -16.53 9.33 7.67
CA ILE A 390 -16.05 8.26 8.56
C ILE A 390 -16.97 8.13 9.78
N VAL A 391 -17.33 9.24 10.42
CA VAL A 391 -18.22 9.24 11.59
C VAL A 391 -19.59 8.65 11.24
N VAL A 392 -20.20 9.09 10.14
CA VAL A 392 -21.52 8.61 9.69
C VAL A 392 -21.46 7.15 9.27
N LEU A 393 -20.43 6.72 8.54
CA LEU A 393 -20.24 5.32 8.20
C LEU A 393 -20.18 4.45 9.47
N THR A 394 -19.43 4.91 10.48
CA THR A 394 -19.33 4.22 11.78
C THR A 394 -20.69 4.06 12.45
N LEU A 395 -21.52 5.11 12.43
CA LEU A 395 -22.87 5.08 12.97
C LEU A 395 -23.77 4.10 12.21
N LEU A 396 -23.68 4.06 10.88
CA LEU A 396 -24.44 3.13 10.04
C LEU A 396 -24.05 1.67 10.31
N ILE A 397 -22.75 1.38 10.41
CA ILE A 397 -22.27 0.04 10.78
C ILE A 397 -22.79 -0.34 12.17
N LYS A 398 -22.74 0.57 13.14
CA LYS A 398 -23.28 0.32 14.48
C LYS A 398 -24.77 0.07 14.50
N LEU A 399 -25.52 0.78 13.67
CA LEU A 399 -26.96 0.60 13.52
C LEU A 399 -27.26 -0.78 12.90
N LEU A 400 -26.53 -1.18 11.86
CA LEU A 400 -26.65 -2.48 11.22
C LEU A 400 -26.43 -3.63 12.22
N PHE A 401 -25.41 -3.52 13.07
CA PHE A 401 -25.11 -4.53 14.10
C PHE A 401 -25.80 -4.30 15.44
N TYR A 402 -26.76 -3.37 15.53
CA TYR A 402 -27.37 -2.97 16.80
C TYR A 402 -27.93 -4.16 17.58
N LYS A 403 -28.68 -5.05 16.93
CA LYS A 403 -29.27 -6.22 17.58
C LYS A 403 -28.23 -7.20 18.12
N LEU A 404 -27.12 -7.37 17.40
CA LEU A 404 -26.02 -8.20 17.84
C LEU A 404 -25.33 -7.59 19.07
N THR A 405 -25.07 -6.28 19.07
CA THR A 405 -24.51 -5.57 20.22
C THR A 405 -25.45 -5.55 21.42
N GLU A 406 -26.77 -5.42 21.19
CA GLU A 406 -27.80 -5.48 22.23
C GLU A 406 -27.74 -6.82 22.97
N ALA A 407 -27.67 -7.94 22.23
CA ALA A 407 -27.58 -9.27 22.81
C ALA A 407 -26.32 -9.44 23.70
N GLN A 408 -25.18 -8.92 23.25
CA GLN A 408 -23.91 -8.95 24.02
C GLN A 408 -24.01 -8.17 25.32
N PHE A 409 -24.50 -6.92 25.27
CA PHE A 409 -24.62 -6.10 26.47
C PHE A 409 -25.65 -6.66 27.46
N ARG A 410 -26.74 -7.27 26.96
CA ARG A 410 -27.69 -8.01 27.82
C ARG A 410 -27.03 -9.22 28.49
N SER A 411 -26.20 -9.98 27.79
CA SER A 411 -25.43 -11.09 28.38
C SER A 411 -24.46 -10.59 29.47
N MET A 412 -23.73 -9.50 29.19
CA MET A 412 -22.83 -8.89 30.19
C MET A 412 -23.56 -8.35 31.41
N GLY A 413 -24.74 -7.74 31.24
CA GLY A 413 -25.57 -7.29 32.36
C GLY A 413 -25.97 -8.43 33.30
N LYS A 414 -26.27 -9.62 32.75
CA LYS A 414 -26.54 -10.83 33.55
C LYS A 414 -25.28 -11.33 34.27
N LEU A 415 -24.13 -11.35 33.60
CA LEU A 415 -22.84 -11.72 34.21
C LEU A 415 -22.49 -10.81 35.40
N ARG A 416 -22.74 -9.50 35.28
CA ARG A 416 -22.53 -8.53 36.37
C ARG A 416 -23.32 -8.86 37.63
N LYS A 417 -24.51 -9.46 37.49
CA LYS A 417 -25.34 -9.87 38.64
C LYS A 417 -24.86 -11.14 39.31
N LEU A 418 -24.16 -12.01 38.57
CA LEU A 418 -23.54 -13.21 39.11
C LEU A 418 -22.21 -12.91 39.84
N GLN A 419 -21.62 -11.74 39.62
CA GLN A 419 -20.36 -11.31 40.23
C GLN A 419 -20.26 -11.55 41.76
N PRO A 420 -21.23 -11.17 42.61
CA PRO A 420 -21.14 -11.43 44.05
C PRO A 420 -21.13 -12.93 44.39
N ARG A 421 -21.88 -13.75 43.65
CA ARG A 421 -21.88 -15.22 43.84
C ARG A 421 -20.57 -15.85 43.37
N ILE A 422 -19.99 -15.35 42.28
CA ILE A 422 -18.67 -15.77 41.80
C ILE A 422 -17.59 -15.41 42.81
N GLN A 423 -17.69 -14.24 43.46
CA GLN A 423 -16.75 -13.83 44.51
C GLN A 423 -16.82 -14.74 45.74
N GLN A 424 -18.03 -15.08 46.20
CA GLN A 424 -18.22 -16.07 47.28
C GLN A 424 -17.69 -17.45 46.91
N LEU A 425 -17.85 -17.86 45.65
CA LEU A 425 -17.30 -19.11 45.15
C LEU A 425 -15.76 -19.10 45.17
N LYS A 426 -15.16 -17.96 44.80
CA LYS A 426 -13.70 -17.75 44.83
C LYS A 426 -13.15 -17.77 46.27
N GLU A 427 -13.90 -17.24 47.24
CA GLU A 427 -13.53 -17.34 48.67
C GLU A 427 -13.60 -18.77 49.20
N ARG A 428 -14.50 -19.61 48.67
CA ARG A 428 -14.65 -21.02 49.11
C ARG A 428 -13.72 -22.01 48.43
N TYR A 429 -13.44 -21.81 47.14
CA TYR A 429 -12.69 -22.77 46.30
C TYR A 429 -11.47 -22.15 45.61
N GLY A 430 -11.02 -20.98 46.06
CA GLY A 430 -9.91 -20.24 45.42
C GLY A 430 -8.61 -21.04 45.31
N ASP A 431 -8.34 -21.92 46.27
CA ASP A 431 -7.16 -22.79 46.30
C ASP A 431 -7.28 -24.01 45.36
N ASP A 432 -8.49 -24.37 44.93
CA ASP A 432 -8.78 -25.51 44.06
C ASP A 432 -9.33 -25.02 42.71
N ARG A 433 -8.40 -24.65 41.81
CA ARG A 433 -8.73 -24.12 40.47
C ARG A 433 -9.66 -25.04 39.67
N GLN A 434 -9.54 -26.35 39.85
CA GLN A 434 -10.37 -27.32 39.12
C GLN A 434 -11.81 -27.32 39.64
N LYS A 435 -12.02 -27.35 40.96
CA LYS A 435 -13.36 -27.23 41.56
C LYS A 435 -13.98 -25.86 41.33
N PHE A 436 -13.19 -24.78 41.40
CA PHE A 436 -13.65 -23.44 41.08
C PHE A 436 -14.16 -23.34 39.63
N GLY A 437 -13.39 -23.86 38.66
CA GLY A 437 -13.78 -23.89 37.25
C GLY A 437 -15.08 -24.66 37.01
N GLN A 438 -15.24 -25.83 37.64
CA GLN A 438 -16.44 -26.66 37.53
C GLN A 438 -17.68 -25.97 38.13
N ALA A 439 -17.58 -25.45 39.35
CA ALA A 439 -18.68 -24.78 40.01
C ALA A 439 -19.07 -23.46 39.33
N MET A 440 -18.09 -22.72 38.78
CA MET A 440 -18.34 -21.53 37.97
C MET A 440 -19.14 -21.88 36.70
N MET A 441 -18.75 -22.95 35.99
CA MET A 441 -19.48 -23.42 34.82
C MET A 441 -20.90 -23.91 35.17
N GLU A 442 -21.08 -24.54 36.33
CA GLU A 442 -22.39 -24.96 36.81
C GLU A 442 -23.33 -23.78 37.07
N ILE A 443 -22.81 -22.69 37.66
CA ILE A 443 -23.56 -21.43 37.83
C ILE A 443 -23.97 -20.86 36.47
N TYR A 444 -23.03 -20.78 35.51
CA TYR A 444 -23.33 -20.29 34.16
C TYR A 444 -24.40 -21.12 33.45
N LYS A 445 -24.36 -22.46 33.59
CA LYS A 445 -25.38 -23.37 33.05
C LYS A 445 -26.73 -23.19 33.73
N LYS A 446 -26.78 -23.13 35.08
CA LYS A 446 -28.01 -22.95 35.85
C LYS A 446 -28.72 -21.64 35.52
N GLU A 447 -27.95 -20.56 35.40
CA GLU A 447 -28.47 -19.21 35.11
C GLU A 447 -28.62 -18.95 33.60
N LYS A 448 -28.29 -19.95 32.75
CA LYS A 448 -28.34 -19.89 31.28
C LYS A 448 -27.62 -18.65 30.72
N VAL A 449 -26.46 -18.34 31.27
CA VAL A 449 -25.61 -17.21 30.86
C VAL A 449 -24.43 -17.75 30.05
N ASN A 450 -24.21 -17.20 28.85
CA ASN A 450 -23.08 -17.58 28.01
C ASN A 450 -21.87 -16.69 28.32
N PRO A 451 -20.76 -17.20 28.90
CA PRO A 451 -19.56 -16.41 29.16
C PRO A 451 -18.91 -15.87 27.87
N LEU A 452 -19.07 -16.57 26.74
CA LEU A 452 -18.58 -16.15 25.42
C LEU A 452 -19.55 -15.17 24.72
N GLY A 453 -20.74 -14.94 25.27
CA GLY A 453 -21.67 -13.95 24.74
C GLY A 453 -21.11 -12.52 24.76
N GLY A 454 -20.08 -12.28 25.58
CA GLY A 454 -19.34 -11.02 25.65
C GLY A 454 -18.34 -10.79 24.51
N CYS A 455 -17.78 -11.84 23.91
CA CYS A 455 -16.76 -11.73 22.86
C CYS A 455 -17.29 -11.99 21.44
N LEU A 456 -18.51 -12.54 21.32
CA LEU A 456 -19.11 -12.88 20.02
C LEU A 456 -19.18 -11.69 19.03
N PRO A 457 -19.57 -10.47 19.42
CA PRO A 457 -19.61 -9.36 18.46
C PRO A 457 -18.23 -8.85 18.07
N ILE A 458 -17.22 -9.01 18.94
CA ILE A 458 -15.84 -8.68 18.61
C ILE A 458 -15.39 -9.54 17.42
N LEU A 459 -15.71 -10.84 17.43
CA LEU A 459 -15.37 -11.74 16.32
C LEU A 459 -16.01 -11.33 14.99
N VAL A 460 -17.28 -10.92 14.99
CA VAL A 460 -17.98 -10.46 13.78
C VAL A 460 -17.47 -9.09 13.33
N GLN A 461 -17.08 -8.22 14.27
CA GLN A 461 -16.59 -6.88 13.97
C GLN A 461 -15.14 -6.88 13.48
N ILE A 462 -14.29 -7.83 13.90
CA ILE A 462 -12.86 -7.90 13.51
C ILE A 462 -12.69 -7.84 11.97
N PRO A 463 -13.38 -8.66 11.15
CA PRO A 463 -13.26 -8.57 9.70
C PRO A 463 -13.64 -7.21 9.12
N ILE A 464 -14.71 -6.60 9.62
CA ILE A 464 -15.20 -5.29 9.16
C ILE A 464 -14.21 -4.20 9.56
N PHE A 465 -13.70 -4.27 10.78
CA PHE A 465 -12.68 -3.38 11.29
C PHE A 465 -11.41 -3.44 10.43
N ILE A 466 -10.87 -4.64 10.18
CA ILE A 466 -9.66 -4.80 9.37
C ILE A 466 -9.91 -4.31 7.93
N SER A 467 -11.11 -4.52 7.39
CA SER A 467 -11.47 -4.00 6.07
C SER A 467 -11.46 -2.48 6.05
N LEU A 468 -12.09 -1.83 7.03
CA LEU A 468 -12.10 -0.38 7.13
C LEU A 468 -10.70 0.19 7.38
N TYR A 469 -9.87 -0.51 8.17
CA TYR A 469 -8.47 -0.16 8.37
C TYR A 469 -7.73 -0.04 7.03
N TRP A 470 -7.87 -1.03 6.14
CA TRP A 470 -7.25 -0.98 4.81
C TRP A 470 -7.87 0.06 3.90
N VAL A 471 -9.19 0.27 3.98
CA VAL A 471 -9.86 1.35 3.24
C VAL A 471 -9.28 2.70 3.63
N LEU A 472 -9.24 3.04 4.92
CA LEU A 472 -8.77 4.35 5.39
C LEU A 472 -7.27 4.55 5.19
N LEU A 473 -6.48 3.47 5.15
CA LEU A 473 -5.05 3.60 4.91
C LEU A 473 -4.73 3.80 3.44
N GLU A 474 -5.30 3.00 2.53
CA GLU A 474 -4.97 3.06 1.11
C GLU A 474 -5.72 4.16 0.34
N SER A 475 -6.66 4.88 0.99
CA SER A 475 -7.43 5.96 0.36
C SER A 475 -6.61 7.24 0.32
N VAL A 476 -6.11 7.58 -0.88
CA VAL A 476 -5.45 8.87 -1.16
C VAL A 476 -6.38 10.06 -0.90
N GLU A 477 -7.69 9.85 -0.95
CA GLU A 477 -8.70 10.86 -0.71
C GLU A 477 -8.68 11.41 0.73
N LEU A 478 -8.13 10.66 1.69
CA LEU A 478 -7.98 11.09 3.07
C LEU A 478 -6.69 11.88 3.31
N ARG A 479 -5.73 11.80 2.38
CA ARG A 479 -4.47 12.52 2.45
C ARG A 479 -4.75 14.02 2.44
N GLN A 480 -4.17 14.74 3.40
CA GLN A 480 -4.28 16.20 3.53
C GLN A 480 -5.71 16.72 3.67
N THR A 481 -6.64 15.86 4.10
CA THR A 481 -7.98 16.31 4.50
C THR A 481 -7.97 16.68 5.98
N SER A 482 -8.37 17.91 6.29
CA SER A 482 -8.51 18.37 7.67
C SER A 482 -9.80 17.88 8.32
N PHE A 483 -9.83 17.81 9.65
CA PHE A 483 -11.02 17.53 10.45
C PHE A 483 -10.90 18.18 11.84
N LEU A 484 -11.73 19.18 12.10
CA LEU A 484 -11.72 19.94 13.37
C LEU A 484 -10.31 20.50 13.67
N TRP A 485 -9.62 20.00 14.68
CA TRP A 485 -8.24 20.40 15.04
C TRP A 485 -7.16 19.60 14.32
N VAL A 486 -7.52 18.51 13.64
CA VAL A 486 -6.58 17.64 12.91
C VAL A 486 -6.35 18.24 11.53
N PRO A 487 -5.12 18.65 11.17
CA PRO A 487 -4.85 19.23 9.85
C PRO A 487 -4.86 18.17 8.73
N ASP A 488 -4.55 16.91 9.04
CA ASP A 488 -4.43 15.83 8.07
C ASP A 488 -4.89 14.49 8.67
N LEU A 489 -5.96 13.90 8.12
CA LEU A 489 -6.48 12.61 8.55
C LEU A 489 -5.54 11.43 8.22
N SER A 490 -4.60 11.58 7.28
CA SER A 490 -3.64 10.54 6.93
C SER A 490 -2.39 10.50 7.82
N ARG A 491 -2.18 11.54 8.65
CA ARG A 491 -1.07 11.64 9.61
C ARG A 491 -1.57 11.49 11.05
N PRO A 492 -0.69 11.20 12.02
CA PRO A 492 -1.09 11.15 13.43
C PRO A 492 -1.67 12.48 13.94
N ASP A 493 -2.59 12.41 14.92
CA ASP A 493 -3.19 13.61 15.53
C ASP A 493 -2.10 14.41 16.28
N PRO A 494 -1.75 15.63 15.84
CA PRO A 494 -0.65 16.41 16.43
C PRO A 494 -0.91 16.81 17.88
N TYR A 495 -2.18 16.85 18.31
CA TYR A 495 -2.57 17.22 19.68
C TYR A 495 -2.95 16.01 20.54
N PHE A 496 -2.89 14.79 19.98
CA PHE A 496 -3.25 13.54 20.65
C PHE A 496 -4.66 13.49 21.25
N ILE A 497 -5.56 14.38 20.83
CA ILE A 497 -6.92 14.47 21.39
C ILE A 497 -7.72 13.22 21.03
N LEU A 498 -7.67 12.77 19.77
CA LEU A 498 -8.39 11.54 19.33
C LEU A 498 -7.92 10.28 20.08
N PRO A 499 -6.61 9.98 20.19
CA PRO A 499 -6.13 8.85 21.00
C PRO A 499 -6.55 8.92 22.47
N ILE A 500 -6.46 10.10 23.09
CA ILE A 500 -6.86 10.31 24.50
C ILE A 500 -8.36 10.09 24.67
N LEU A 501 -9.19 10.66 23.80
CA LEU A 501 -10.64 10.46 23.83
C LEU A 501 -11.01 8.99 23.68
N ASN A 502 -10.38 8.29 22.73
CA ASN A 502 -10.57 6.85 22.56
C ASN A 502 -10.17 6.08 23.83
N GLY A 503 -9.01 6.40 24.42
CA GLY A 503 -8.55 5.81 25.68
C GLY A 503 -9.53 6.03 26.83
N ILE A 504 -10.07 7.24 26.98
CA ILE A 504 -11.10 7.56 27.98
C ILE A 504 -12.35 6.71 27.75
N PHE A 505 -12.85 6.63 26.51
CA PHE A 505 -14.01 5.78 26.20
C PHE A 505 -13.75 4.31 26.56
N MET A 506 -12.56 3.78 26.23
CA MET A 506 -12.18 2.42 26.58
C MET A 506 -12.11 2.21 28.10
N ILE A 507 -11.50 3.13 28.86
CA ILE A 507 -11.42 3.05 30.33
C ILE A 507 -12.82 3.05 30.95
N VAL A 508 -13.69 3.97 30.52
CA VAL A 508 -15.07 4.06 31.04
C VAL A 508 -15.85 2.80 30.70
N THR A 509 -15.77 2.34 29.45
CA THR A 509 -16.41 1.09 28.99
C THR A 509 -15.94 -0.11 29.82
N GLN A 510 -14.64 -0.23 30.07
CA GLN A 510 -14.05 -1.32 30.83
C GLN A 510 -14.44 -1.30 32.31
N ARG A 511 -14.56 -0.12 32.92
CA ARG A 511 -15.07 0.01 34.30
C ARG A 511 -16.53 -0.42 34.43
N LEU A 512 -17.31 -0.36 33.36
CA LEU A 512 -18.68 -0.87 33.31
C LEU A 512 -18.76 -2.39 33.09
N MET A 513 -17.66 -3.05 32.71
CA MET A 513 -17.60 -4.50 32.55
C MET A 513 -17.40 -5.21 33.90
N PRO A 514 -18.06 -6.36 34.11
CA PRO A 514 -17.88 -7.14 35.33
C PRO A 514 -16.47 -7.76 35.40
N THR A 515 -15.77 -7.54 36.52
CA THR A 515 -14.40 -8.04 36.74
C THR A 515 -14.25 -8.99 37.94
N GLY A 516 -15.34 -9.30 38.64
CA GLY A 516 -15.33 -10.23 39.78
C GLY A 516 -15.26 -11.68 39.29
N GLY A 517 -14.14 -12.33 39.59
CA GLY A 517 -13.75 -13.64 39.08
C GLY A 517 -12.29 -13.65 38.63
N MET A 518 -11.85 -12.58 37.97
CA MET A 518 -10.48 -12.47 37.46
C MET A 518 -9.44 -12.35 38.58
N ASP A 519 -8.26 -12.91 38.34
CA ASP A 519 -7.09 -12.74 39.19
C ASP A 519 -6.71 -11.23 39.29
N PRO A 520 -6.28 -10.72 40.46
CA PRO A 520 -5.71 -9.38 40.60
C PRO A 520 -4.72 -8.98 39.50
N MET A 521 -3.87 -9.90 39.02
CA MET A 521 -2.92 -9.64 37.93
C MET A 521 -3.63 -9.38 36.60
N GLN A 522 -4.53 -10.28 36.19
CA GLN A 522 -5.30 -10.15 34.95
C GLN A 522 -6.11 -8.86 34.93
N ARG A 523 -6.69 -8.46 36.08
CA ARG A 523 -7.42 -7.20 36.22
C ARG A 523 -6.51 -5.98 36.00
N LYS A 524 -5.30 -5.98 36.57
CA LYS A 524 -4.33 -4.89 36.38
C LYS A 524 -3.92 -4.75 34.93
N ILE A 525 -3.62 -5.86 34.25
CA ILE A 525 -3.29 -5.89 32.82
C ILE A 525 -4.46 -5.36 32.00
N MET A 526 -5.68 -5.85 32.25
CA MET A 526 -6.85 -5.37 31.54
C MET A 526 -7.03 -3.86 31.71
N MET A 527 -6.92 -3.33 32.94
CA MET A 527 -7.07 -1.90 33.21
C MET A 527 -5.95 -1.03 32.63
N SER A 528 -4.77 -1.60 32.33
CA SER A 528 -3.68 -0.86 31.67
C SER A 528 -3.79 -0.87 30.14
N LEU A 529 -4.46 -1.86 29.54
CA LEU A 529 -4.62 -1.98 28.08
C LEU A 529 -5.15 -0.70 27.40
N PRO A 530 -6.19 -0.01 27.91
CA PRO A 530 -6.66 1.23 27.29
C PRO A 530 -5.60 2.33 27.22
N VAL A 531 -4.73 2.41 28.23
CA VAL A 531 -3.64 3.40 28.27
C VAL A 531 -2.57 3.05 27.24
N VAL A 532 -2.21 1.77 27.15
CA VAL A 532 -1.28 1.27 26.12
C VAL A 532 -1.84 1.51 24.72
N PHE A 533 -3.13 1.23 24.48
CA PHE A 533 -3.77 1.47 23.18
C PHE A 533 -3.88 2.96 22.84
N ALA A 534 -4.11 3.83 23.83
CA ALA A 534 -4.07 5.27 23.61
C ALA A 534 -2.69 5.75 23.16
N PHE A 535 -1.61 5.27 23.80
CA PHE A 535 -0.24 5.56 23.36
C PHE A 535 0.06 4.97 21.97
N LEU A 536 -0.38 3.74 21.71
CA LEU A 536 -0.21 3.11 20.40
C LEU A 536 -0.90 3.95 19.30
N PHE A 537 -2.16 4.33 19.51
CA PHE A 537 -2.94 5.11 18.54
C PHE A 537 -2.45 6.55 18.35
N ALA A 538 -1.66 7.08 19.29
CA ALA A 538 -0.96 8.35 19.09
C ALA A 538 0.02 8.31 17.90
N LEU A 539 0.40 7.12 17.45
CA LEU A 539 1.32 6.92 16.31
C LEU A 539 0.58 6.57 15.00
N PHE A 540 -0.73 6.34 15.02
CA PHE A 540 -1.51 5.95 13.83
C PHE A 540 -2.18 7.17 13.15
N PRO A 541 -2.49 7.06 11.84
CA PRO A 541 -3.25 8.08 11.12
C PRO A 541 -4.55 8.48 11.81
N ALA A 542 -4.79 9.79 11.94
CA ALA A 542 -5.90 10.35 12.69
C ALA A 542 -7.27 9.93 12.14
N GLY A 543 -7.42 9.68 10.84
CA GLY A 543 -8.64 9.14 10.24
C GLY A 543 -9.00 7.74 10.74
N LEU A 544 -7.99 6.89 10.93
CA LEU A 544 -8.18 5.60 11.58
C LEU A 544 -8.57 5.81 13.04
N VAL A 545 -7.84 6.65 13.78
CA VAL A 545 -8.13 6.88 15.21
C VAL A 545 -9.50 7.55 15.41
N LEU A 546 -9.96 8.39 14.48
CA LEU A 546 -11.28 9.00 14.45
C LEU A 546 -12.37 7.93 14.36
N TYR A 547 -12.21 6.96 13.47
CA TYR A 547 -13.10 5.80 13.43
C TYR A 547 -13.13 5.08 14.78
N TRP A 548 -11.97 4.78 15.38
CA TRP A 548 -11.89 4.10 16.67
C TRP A 548 -12.56 4.88 17.79
N ALA A 549 -12.26 6.17 17.92
CA ALA A 549 -12.85 7.04 18.93
C ALA A 549 -14.36 7.13 18.78
N THR A 550 -14.85 7.28 17.54
CA THR A 550 -16.30 7.30 17.25
C THR A 550 -16.94 5.95 17.60
N ASN A 551 -16.33 4.85 17.16
CA ASN A 551 -16.79 3.50 17.43
C ASN A 551 -16.86 3.21 18.94
N ALA A 552 -15.83 3.60 19.71
CA ALA A 552 -15.77 3.45 21.16
C ALA A 552 -16.81 4.34 21.87
N GLY A 553 -16.94 5.61 21.48
CA GLY A 553 -17.91 6.55 22.04
C GLY A 553 -19.36 6.09 21.83
N VAL A 554 -19.69 5.65 20.61
CA VAL A 554 -21.02 5.10 20.30
C VAL A 554 -21.27 3.81 21.07
N SER A 555 -20.27 2.93 21.17
CA SER A 555 -20.39 1.69 21.96
C SER A 555 -20.64 1.96 23.44
N LEU A 556 -19.96 2.96 24.01
CA LEU A 556 -20.17 3.39 25.39
C LEU A 556 -21.59 3.93 25.58
N ALA A 557 -22.07 4.78 24.68
CA ALA A 557 -23.43 5.30 24.72
C ALA A 557 -24.48 4.18 24.63
N GLN A 558 -24.28 3.21 23.72
CA GLN A 558 -25.14 2.03 23.58
C GLN A 558 -25.13 1.18 24.86
N GLN A 559 -23.95 0.88 25.40
CA GLN A 559 -23.80 0.10 26.62
C GLN A 559 -24.53 0.77 27.79
N TRP A 560 -24.33 2.07 27.98
CA TRP A 560 -24.99 2.84 29.03
C TRP A 560 -26.51 2.80 28.90
N TYR A 561 -27.03 3.03 27.69
CA TYR A 561 -28.47 3.00 27.42
C TYR A 561 -29.09 1.62 27.71
N ILE A 562 -28.45 0.54 27.24
CA ILE A 562 -28.96 -0.83 27.40
C ILE A 562 -28.91 -1.28 28.85
N LEU A 563 -27.81 -1.01 29.57
CA LEU A 563 -27.69 -1.36 30.99
C LEU A 563 -28.75 -0.64 31.83
N ARG A 564 -28.96 0.66 31.61
CA ARG A 564 -29.99 1.43 32.30
C ARG A 564 -31.39 0.87 32.04
N ARG A 565 -31.68 0.48 30.79
CA ARG A 565 -32.95 -0.15 30.43
C ARG A 565 -33.15 -1.50 31.14
N LEU A 566 -32.12 -2.33 31.23
CA LEU A 566 -32.17 -3.61 31.93
C LEU A 566 -32.45 -3.45 33.43
N ASP A 567 -31.84 -2.45 34.07
CA ASP A 567 -32.06 -2.16 35.48
C ASP A 567 -33.51 -1.70 35.73
N LEU A 568 -34.09 -0.90 34.81
CA LEU A 568 -35.50 -0.51 34.85
C LEU A 568 -36.46 -1.68 34.61
N GLU A 569 -36.18 -2.55 33.63
CA GLU A 569 -36.98 -3.76 33.35
C GLU A 569 -37.03 -4.69 34.57
N GLU A 570 -35.98 -4.74 35.38
CA GLU A 570 -35.97 -5.54 36.61
C GLU A 570 -36.61 -4.85 37.81
N ALA A 571 -36.44 -3.54 37.97
CA ALA A 571 -37.16 -2.79 38.99
C ALA A 571 -38.68 -2.93 38.80
N ALA A 572 -39.14 -2.99 37.55
CA ALA A 572 -40.53 -3.26 37.20
C ALA A 572 -40.98 -4.70 37.48
N LYS A 573 -40.08 -5.69 37.46
CA LYS A 573 -40.40 -7.10 37.82
C LYS A 573 -40.42 -7.37 39.33
N LYS A 574 -39.78 -6.50 40.12
CA LYS A 574 -39.74 -6.60 41.60
C LYS A 574 -40.88 -5.83 42.28
N ARG A 575 -41.57 -4.97 41.54
CA ARG A 575 -42.85 -4.36 41.93
C ARG A 575 -43.97 -5.26 41.44
#